data_AF-A0AAU9WXM3-F1
#
_entry.id   AF-A0AAU9WXM3-F1
#
_cell.length_a   1.000
_cell.length_b   1.000
_cell.length_c   1.000
_cell.angle_alpha   90.00
_cell.angle_beta   90.00
_cell.angle_gamma   90.00
#
_symmetry.space_group_name_H-M   'P 1'
#
loop_
_entity.id
_entity.type
_entity.pdbx_description
1 polymer ?
#
loop_
_entity_poly.entity_id
_entity_poly.type
_entity_poly.pdbx_seq_one_letter_code
_entity_poly.pdbx_strand_id
1 'polypeptide(L)'
;MKYVMFLHTEGEKTKARKLRDYLQGRLRNIADLRTIAQISAEEQDFRCDLRYHGDCFVLVGSRHASSLIKGKQQEADDDFLTFDGKVIHEEFSGNREFIDKLIIVYLTTERANDDWIPDGLDEKKIFNLQGEKIVESPLLYQLEYSIRKILLGDSFMM
;
A
#
# COMPACT_ATOMS: atom_id res chain seq x y z
N MET A 1 -0.04 -9.22 16.21
CA MET A 1 0.84 -8.93 15.05
C MET A 1 0.45 -7.56 14.52
N LYS A 2 1.36 -6.79 13.94
CA LYS A 2 1.01 -5.57 13.20
C LYS A 2 0.47 -5.93 11.81
N TYR A 3 -0.33 -5.09 11.17
CA TYR A 3 -0.77 -5.34 9.78
C TYR A 3 -0.31 -4.26 8.81
N VAL A 4 0.22 -4.73 7.69
CA VAL A 4 0.53 -3.90 6.53
C VAL A 4 -0.54 -4.18 5.48
N MET A 5 -1.33 -3.18 5.13
CA MET A 5 -2.31 -3.30 4.06
C MET A 5 -1.68 -2.98 2.72
N PHE A 6 -1.67 -3.97 1.84
CA PHE A 6 -1.07 -3.90 0.52
C PHE A 6 -2.16 -3.65 -0.51
N LEU A 7 -2.32 -2.39 -0.92
CA LEU A 7 -3.40 -1.90 -1.77
C LEU A 7 -2.90 -1.85 -3.22
N HIS A 8 -3.49 -2.64 -4.11
CA HIS A 8 -3.10 -2.65 -5.51
C HIS A 8 -4.31 -2.97 -6.40
N THR A 9 -4.30 -2.47 -7.63
CA THR A 9 -5.28 -2.85 -8.64
C THR A 9 -4.94 -4.21 -9.24
N GLU A 10 -5.90 -4.81 -9.94
CA GLU A 10 -5.77 -6.10 -10.61
C GLU A 10 -4.68 -6.05 -11.69
N GLY A 11 -4.58 -4.93 -12.44
CA GLY A 11 -3.53 -4.71 -13.43
C GLY A 11 -2.10 -4.80 -12.87
N GLU A 12 -1.92 -4.51 -11.58
CA GLU A 12 -0.63 -4.52 -10.90
C GLU A 12 -0.32 -5.85 -10.17
N LYS A 13 -1.30 -6.75 -10.09
CA LYS A 13 -1.28 -7.96 -9.22
C LYS A 13 -0.02 -8.79 -9.33
N THR A 14 0.51 -8.99 -10.55
CA THR A 14 1.69 -9.85 -10.74
C THR A 14 2.94 -9.27 -10.08
N LYS A 15 3.22 -7.97 -10.24
CA LYS A 15 4.38 -7.33 -9.61
C LYS A 15 4.13 -7.01 -8.14
N ALA A 16 2.91 -6.57 -7.82
CA ALA A 16 2.45 -6.36 -6.45
C ALA A 16 2.64 -7.62 -5.59
N ARG A 17 2.24 -8.78 -6.09
CA ARG A 17 2.44 -10.08 -5.43
C ARG A 17 3.91 -10.35 -5.14
N LYS A 18 4.80 -10.15 -6.12
CA LYS A 18 6.25 -10.35 -5.91
C LYS A 18 6.81 -9.46 -4.81
N LEU A 19 6.48 -8.17 -4.83
CA LEU A 19 6.92 -7.23 -3.80
C LEU A 19 6.35 -7.60 -2.42
N ARG A 20 5.06 -7.93 -2.36
CA ARG A 20 4.40 -8.37 -1.12
C ARG A 20 5.07 -9.62 -0.56
N ASP A 21 5.31 -10.63 -1.38
CA ASP A 21 5.92 -11.90 -0.93
C ASP A 21 7.37 -11.67 -0.43
N TYR A 22 8.12 -10.80 -1.11
CA TYR A 22 9.43 -10.34 -0.64
C TYR A 22 9.32 -9.68 0.73
N LEU A 23 8.45 -8.67 0.88
CA LEU A 23 8.28 -7.94 2.14
C LEU A 23 7.74 -8.84 3.26
N GLN A 24 6.83 -9.75 2.97
CA GLN A 24 6.32 -10.74 3.93
C GLN A 24 7.46 -11.60 4.47
N GLY A 25 8.38 -12.07 3.61
CA GLY A 25 9.57 -12.81 4.05
C GLY A 25 10.45 -12.02 5.01
N ARG A 26 10.63 -10.71 4.77
CA ARG A 26 11.48 -9.81 5.57
C ARG A 26 10.82 -9.37 6.88
N LEU A 27 9.50 -9.21 6.88
CA LEU A 27 8.72 -8.63 7.97
C LEU A 27 7.91 -9.65 8.77
N ARG A 28 7.96 -10.95 8.44
CA ARG A 28 7.15 -12.04 9.05
C ARG A 28 7.11 -12.09 10.58
N ASN A 29 8.13 -11.57 11.26
CA ASN A 29 8.19 -11.57 12.72
C ASN A 29 7.57 -10.32 13.36
N ILE A 30 7.15 -9.34 12.54
CA ILE A 30 6.68 -8.02 12.95
C ILE A 30 5.26 -7.80 12.46
N ALA A 31 5.00 -8.10 11.18
CA ALA A 31 3.73 -7.81 10.55
C ALA A 31 3.28 -8.86 9.54
N ASP A 32 1.97 -8.96 9.39
CA ASP A 32 1.31 -9.69 8.31
C ASP A 32 0.90 -8.71 7.20
N LEU A 33 1.22 -9.04 5.96
CA LEU A 33 0.83 -8.27 4.79
C LEU A 33 -0.48 -8.83 4.23
N ARG A 34 -1.53 -7.99 4.20
CA ARG A 34 -2.87 -8.37 3.73
C ARG A 34 -3.30 -7.51 2.54
N THR A 35 -3.92 -8.13 1.54
CA THR A 35 -4.57 -7.41 0.43
C THR A 35 -6.07 -7.21 0.70
N ILE A 36 -6.72 -6.31 -0.04
CA ILE A 36 -8.17 -6.10 0.06
C ILE A 36 -8.95 -7.38 -0.26
N ALA A 37 -8.51 -8.15 -1.26
CA ALA A 37 -9.14 -9.42 -1.60
C ALA A 37 -9.09 -10.44 -0.45
N GLN A 38 -7.97 -10.50 0.30
CA GLN A 38 -7.85 -11.38 1.46
C GLN A 38 -8.77 -10.94 2.60
N ILE A 39 -8.89 -9.63 2.82
CA ILE A 39 -9.78 -9.06 3.83
C ILE A 39 -11.25 -9.31 3.46
N SER A 40 -11.61 -9.07 2.20
CA SER A 40 -12.99 -9.21 1.70
C SER A 40 -13.46 -10.66 1.72
N ALA A 41 -12.56 -11.63 1.50
CA ALA A 41 -12.88 -13.06 1.58
C ALA A 41 -13.16 -13.55 3.01
N GLU A 42 -12.74 -12.80 4.04
CA GLU A 42 -12.96 -13.11 5.46
C GLU A 42 -14.29 -12.50 6.00
N GLU A 43 -15.23 -12.11 5.12
CA GLU A 43 -16.55 -11.47 5.42
C GLU A 43 -16.50 -10.03 5.95
N GLN A 44 -15.35 -9.35 5.90
CA GLN A 44 -15.19 -8.04 6.55
C GLN A 44 -15.36 -6.84 5.60
N ASP A 45 -15.90 -5.75 6.15
CA ASP A 45 -15.94 -4.43 5.52
C ASP A 45 -14.52 -3.85 5.47
N PHE A 46 -13.95 -3.78 4.25
CA PHE A 46 -12.61 -3.22 4.00
C PHE A 46 -12.37 -1.89 4.72
N ARG A 47 -13.37 -1.00 4.77
CA ARG A 47 -13.24 0.28 5.47
C ARG A 47 -13.03 0.10 6.96
N CYS A 48 -13.76 -0.82 7.58
CA CYS A 48 -13.61 -1.14 8.99
C CYS A 48 -12.20 -1.68 9.26
N ASP A 49 -11.73 -2.68 8.51
CA ASP A 49 -10.39 -3.22 8.75
C ASP A 49 -9.30 -2.19 8.51
N LEU A 50 -9.45 -1.38 7.46
CA LEU A 50 -8.52 -0.30 7.16
C LEU A 50 -8.38 0.66 8.33
N ARG A 51 -9.48 0.96 9.04
CA ARG A 51 -9.47 1.84 10.21
C ARG A 51 -9.00 1.18 11.49
N TYR A 52 -9.43 -0.04 11.77
CA TYR A 52 -9.20 -0.70 13.06
C TYR A 52 -7.90 -1.49 13.11
N HIS A 53 -7.40 -1.94 11.96
CA HIS A 53 -6.28 -2.87 11.91
C HIS A 53 -5.11 -2.37 11.03
N GLY A 54 -5.27 -1.29 10.27
CA GLY A 54 -4.20 -0.74 9.45
C GLY A 54 -3.10 -0.06 10.26
N ASP A 55 -1.95 -0.73 10.45
CA ASP A 55 -0.76 -0.14 11.08
C ASP A 55 0.16 0.56 10.05
N CYS A 56 0.18 0.07 8.81
CA CYS A 56 0.92 0.65 7.68
C CYS A 56 0.19 0.36 6.38
N PHE A 57 0.20 1.30 5.44
CA PHE A 57 -0.45 1.15 4.14
C PHE A 57 0.60 1.25 3.03
N VAL A 58 0.66 0.25 2.17
CA VAL A 58 1.48 0.27 0.96
C VAL A 58 0.54 0.31 -0.23
N LEU A 59 0.45 1.47 -0.87
CA LEU A 59 -0.36 1.69 -2.07
C LEU A 59 0.51 1.54 -3.32
N VAL A 60 0.13 0.62 -4.21
CA VAL A 60 0.75 0.51 -5.52
C VAL A 60 0.18 1.59 -6.43
N GLY A 61 1.02 2.57 -6.75
CA GLY A 61 0.70 3.68 -7.65
C GLY A 61 0.72 3.25 -9.11
N SER A 62 -0.29 3.68 -9.86
CA SER A 62 -0.36 3.59 -11.32
C SER A 62 -1.39 4.58 -11.84
N ARG A 63 -1.40 4.82 -13.16
CA ARG A 63 -2.43 5.64 -13.81
C ARG A 63 -3.84 5.13 -13.53
N HIS A 64 -3.99 3.81 -13.55
CA HIS A 64 -5.27 3.15 -13.29
C HIS A 64 -5.71 3.30 -11.84
N ALA A 65 -4.83 3.03 -10.87
CA ALA A 65 -5.12 3.24 -9.46
C ALA A 65 -5.49 4.71 -9.17
N SER A 66 -4.73 5.65 -9.72
CA SER A 66 -5.01 7.09 -9.62
C SER A 66 -6.41 7.45 -10.15
N SER A 67 -6.78 6.93 -11.34
CA SER A 67 -8.10 7.14 -11.93
C SER A 67 -9.22 6.61 -11.04
N LEU A 68 -9.07 5.39 -10.49
CA LEU A 68 -10.05 4.80 -9.59
C LEU A 68 -10.21 5.62 -8.30
N ILE A 69 -9.12 6.10 -7.71
CA ILE A 69 -9.17 6.92 -6.49
C ILE A 69 -9.86 8.26 -6.77
N LYS A 70 -9.44 8.98 -7.82
CA LYS A 70 -10.03 10.28 -8.19
C LYS A 70 -11.51 10.14 -8.57
N GLY A 71 -11.84 9.09 -9.30
CA GLY A 71 -13.22 8.77 -9.69
C GLY A 71 -14.06 8.17 -8.56
N LYS A 72 -13.47 7.85 -7.40
CA LYS A 72 -14.10 7.13 -6.29
C LYS A 72 -14.77 5.83 -6.74
N GLN A 73 -14.06 5.09 -7.59
CA GLN A 73 -14.51 3.84 -8.21
C GLN A 73 -13.89 2.63 -7.53
N GLN A 74 -14.61 1.52 -7.57
CA GLN A 74 -14.15 0.22 -7.10
C GLN A 74 -13.71 -0.65 -8.28
N GLU A 75 -12.83 -1.59 -8.01
CA GLU A 75 -12.43 -2.68 -8.90
C GLU A 75 -12.68 -4.01 -8.17
N ALA A 76 -13.18 -5.00 -8.91
CA ALA A 76 -13.44 -6.35 -8.42
C ALA A 76 -12.96 -7.40 -9.43
N ASP A 77 -12.61 -8.58 -8.94
CA ASP A 77 -12.21 -9.78 -9.69
C ASP A 77 -13.09 -10.93 -9.22
N ASP A 78 -13.87 -11.54 -10.14
CA ASP A 78 -14.84 -12.61 -9.84
C ASP A 78 -15.67 -12.37 -8.56
N ASP A 79 -16.32 -11.20 -8.48
CA ASP A 79 -17.15 -10.71 -7.36
C ASP A 79 -16.40 -10.33 -6.06
N PHE A 80 -15.07 -10.48 -6.00
CA PHE A 80 -14.27 -10.04 -4.87
C PHE A 80 -13.70 -8.65 -5.10
N LEU A 81 -13.96 -7.74 -4.15
CA LEU A 81 -13.37 -6.40 -4.15
C LEU A 81 -11.83 -6.51 -4.11
N THR A 82 -11.17 -5.96 -5.13
CA THR A 82 -9.70 -5.94 -5.23
C THR A 82 -9.15 -4.55 -4.94
N PHE A 83 -9.92 -3.49 -5.24
CA PHE A 83 -9.53 -2.11 -5.00
C PHE A 83 -10.74 -1.22 -4.71
N ASP A 84 -10.65 -0.37 -3.70
CA ASP A 84 -11.70 0.61 -3.38
C ASP A 84 -11.15 2.04 -3.38
N GLY A 85 -11.22 2.68 -4.55
CA GLY A 85 -10.77 4.05 -4.73
C GLY A 85 -11.57 5.06 -3.90
N LYS A 86 -12.84 4.77 -3.57
CA LYS A 86 -13.66 5.66 -2.73
C LYS A 86 -13.16 5.67 -1.29
N VAL A 87 -12.97 4.49 -0.69
CA VAL A 87 -12.44 4.36 0.67
C VAL A 87 -11.03 4.95 0.74
N ILE A 88 -10.16 4.62 -0.22
CA ILE A 88 -8.80 5.19 -0.26
C ILE A 88 -8.85 6.72 -0.38
N HIS A 89 -9.69 7.28 -1.24
CA HIS A 89 -9.82 8.73 -1.32
C HIS A 89 -10.30 9.33 0.00
N GLU A 90 -11.35 8.78 0.62
CA GLU A 90 -11.97 9.35 1.82
C GLU A 90 -11.07 9.26 3.05
N GLU A 91 -10.37 8.13 3.25
CA GLU A 91 -9.57 7.91 4.46
C GLU A 91 -8.20 8.57 4.41
N PHE A 92 -7.61 8.75 3.22
CA PHE A 92 -6.28 9.34 3.08
C PHE A 92 -6.30 10.82 2.66
N SER A 93 -7.47 11.40 2.38
CA SER A 93 -7.58 12.84 2.09
C SER A 93 -7.82 13.64 3.38
N GLY A 94 -6.82 14.43 3.80
CA GLY A 94 -6.93 15.31 4.97
C GLY A 94 -6.82 14.61 6.33
N ASN A 95 -6.68 13.28 6.36
CA ASN A 95 -6.44 12.54 7.60
C ASN A 95 -4.93 12.30 7.81
N ARG A 96 -4.32 13.15 8.63
CA ARG A 96 -2.88 13.11 8.89
C ARG A 96 -2.41 11.78 9.46
N GLU A 97 -3.20 11.13 10.31
CA GLU A 97 -2.83 9.84 10.90
C GLU A 97 -2.67 8.74 9.84
N PHE A 98 -3.56 8.72 8.84
CA PHE A 98 -3.50 7.77 7.74
C PHE A 98 -2.35 8.09 6.78
N ILE A 99 -2.15 9.37 6.47
CA ILE A 99 -1.04 9.84 5.63
C ILE A 99 0.31 9.49 6.27
N ASP A 100 0.43 9.61 7.60
CA ASP A 100 1.65 9.26 8.32
C ASP A 100 1.99 7.76 8.25
N LYS A 101 0.98 6.91 8.03
CA LYS A 101 1.12 5.45 7.85
C LYS A 101 1.21 5.01 6.39
N LEU A 102 1.10 5.93 5.42
CA LEU A 102 1.05 5.61 3.99
C LEU A 102 2.45 5.62 3.33
N ILE A 103 2.69 4.63 2.50
CA ILE A 103 3.81 4.54 1.54
C ILE A 103 3.22 4.28 0.16
N ILE A 104 3.71 4.98 -0.86
CA ILE A 104 3.31 4.77 -2.27
C ILE A 104 4.48 4.13 -3.02
N VAL A 105 4.19 3.10 -3.80
CA VAL A 105 5.19 2.37 -4.59
C VAL A 105 4.73 2.24 -6.04
N TYR A 106 5.57 2.67 -6.97
CA TYR A 106 5.35 2.53 -8.40
C TYR A 106 6.12 1.30 -8.92
N LEU A 107 5.43 0.33 -9.53
CA LEU A 107 6.01 -0.97 -9.91
C LEU A 107 6.10 -1.19 -11.43
N THR A 108 5.11 -0.72 -12.19
CA THR A 108 4.98 -0.93 -13.64
C THR A 108 5.28 0.32 -14.44
N THR A 109 4.92 1.49 -13.92
CA THR A 109 5.06 2.79 -14.56
C THR A 109 5.75 3.77 -13.63
N GLU A 110 6.39 4.80 -14.17
CA GLU A 110 6.90 5.90 -13.37
C GLU A 110 5.71 6.68 -12.80
N ARG A 111 5.95 7.37 -11.69
CA ARG A 111 5.00 8.37 -11.18
C ARG A 111 4.79 9.41 -12.26
N ALA A 112 3.53 9.69 -12.57
CA ALA A 112 3.17 10.83 -13.38
C ALA A 112 2.72 12.03 -12.55
N ASN A 113 2.82 13.21 -13.16
CA ASN A 113 2.51 14.49 -12.52
C ASN A 113 1.06 14.60 -12.06
N ASP A 114 0.14 13.95 -12.77
CA ASP A 114 -1.29 13.92 -12.47
C ASP A 114 -1.69 12.60 -11.80
N ASP A 115 -0.77 11.82 -11.25
CA ASP A 115 -1.17 10.71 -10.39
C ASP A 115 -1.70 11.22 -9.04
N TRP A 116 -2.68 10.52 -8.49
CA TRP A 116 -3.26 10.87 -7.20
C TRP A 116 -2.25 10.61 -6.10
N ILE A 117 -1.95 11.65 -5.33
CA ILE A 117 -1.13 11.63 -4.13
C ILE A 117 -1.89 12.44 -3.09
N PRO A 118 -2.11 11.93 -1.86
CA PRO A 118 -2.80 12.70 -0.86
C PRO A 118 -1.95 13.89 -0.41
N ASP A 119 -2.60 15.03 -0.21
CA ASP A 119 -1.93 16.25 0.25
C ASP A 119 -1.22 16.01 1.59
N GLY A 120 0.03 16.45 1.70
CA GLY A 120 0.84 16.31 2.91
C GLY A 120 1.61 15.00 3.04
N LEU A 121 1.54 14.10 2.05
CA LEU A 121 2.44 12.94 2.00
C LEU A 121 3.90 13.37 1.82
N ASP A 122 4.80 12.84 2.66
CA ASP A 122 6.24 13.04 2.50
C ASP A 122 6.73 12.33 1.23
N GLU A 123 7.38 13.07 0.33
CA GLU A 123 7.99 12.58 -0.91
C GLU A 123 8.97 11.42 -0.66
N LYS A 124 9.59 11.35 0.53
CA LYS A 124 10.47 10.22 0.92
C LYS A 124 9.72 8.89 1.12
N LYS A 125 8.38 8.92 1.19
CA LYS A 125 7.52 7.72 1.26
C LYS A 125 6.99 7.30 -0.11
N ILE A 126 7.51 7.89 -1.19
CA ILE A 126 7.16 7.53 -2.57
C ILE A 126 8.37 6.84 -3.20
N PHE A 127 8.19 5.58 -3.60
CA PHE A 127 9.25 4.74 -4.16
C PHE A 127 8.94 4.43 -5.62
N ASN A 128 9.91 4.67 -6.51
CA ASN A 128 9.82 4.24 -7.90
C ASN A 128 10.67 2.98 -8.10
N LEU A 129 10.02 1.83 -8.19
CA LEU A 129 10.63 0.52 -8.41
C LEU A 129 10.39 0.03 -9.85
N GLN A 130 10.02 0.91 -10.79
CA GLN A 130 9.90 0.49 -12.18
C GLN A 130 11.24 -0.01 -12.71
N GLY A 131 11.25 -1.19 -13.32
CA GLY A 131 12.45 -1.79 -13.90
C GLY A 131 13.35 -2.48 -12.87
N GLU A 132 13.12 -2.25 -11.58
CA GLU A 132 13.80 -2.95 -10.51
C GLU A 132 13.38 -4.42 -10.48
N LYS A 133 14.39 -5.29 -10.33
CA LYS A 133 14.11 -6.68 -9.96
C LYS A 133 13.76 -6.69 -8.47
N ILE A 134 12.72 -7.43 -8.11
CA ILE A 134 12.35 -7.63 -6.70
C ILE A 134 13.31 -8.65 -6.07
N VAL A 135 14.54 -8.20 -5.84
CA VAL A 135 15.66 -8.88 -5.19
C VAL A 135 16.41 -7.83 -4.37
N GLU A 136 17.16 -8.24 -3.35
CA GLU A 136 17.83 -7.33 -2.43
C GLU A 136 18.56 -6.18 -3.16
N SER A 137 18.08 -4.95 -2.92
CA SER A 137 18.61 -3.72 -3.53
C SER A 137 18.51 -2.57 -2.53
N PRO A 138 19.36 -1.53 -2.64
CA PRO A 138 19.32 -0.38 -1.74
C PRO A 138 17.93 0.26 -1.61
N LEU A 139 17.17 0.31 -2.70
CA LEU A 139 15.84 0.91 -2.72
C LEU A 139 14.80 0.04 -2.00
N LEU A 140 14.88 -1.30 -2.15
CA LEU A 140 14.04 -2.21 -1.38
C LEU A 140 14.40 -2.22 0.11
N TYR A 141 15.68 -2.05 0.46
CA TYR A 141 16.11 -1.88 1.85
C TYR A 141 15.53 -0.59 2.46
N GLN A 142 15.50 0.51 1.71
CA GLN A 142 14.88 1.76 2.15
C GLN A 142 13.37 1.64 2.30
N LEU A 143 12.69 0.92 1.40
CA LEU A 143 11.27 0.61 1.52
C LEU A 143 11.00 -0.23 2.77
N GLU A 144 11.76 -1.31 2.99
CA GLU A 144 11.66 -2.16 4.17
C GLU A 144 11.87 -1.34 5.46
N TYR A 145 12.92 -0.51 5.49
CA TYR A 145 13.21 0.40 6.59
C TYR A 145 12.05 1.35 6.88
N SER A 146 11.46 1.95 5.83
CA SER A 146 10.35 2.88 5.97
C SER A 146 9.11 2.21 6.56
N ILE A 147 8.81 0.98 6.13
CA ILE A 147 7.73 0.17 6.70
C ILE A 147 8.03 -0.12 8.18
N ARG A 148 9.23 -0.62 8.51
CA ARG A 148 9.61 -0.92 9.91
C ARG A 148 9.50 0.32 10.81
N LYS A 149 9.94 1.48 10.32
CA LYS A 149 9.86 2.75 11.06
C LYS A 149 8.41 3.12 11.37
N ILE A 150 7.47 2.93 10.43
CA ILE A 150 6.04 3.15 10.68
C ILE A 150 5.51 2.15 11.72
N LEU A 151 5.83 0.86 11.56
CA LEU A 151 5.29 -0.20 12.40
C LEU A 151 5.80 -0.19 13.85
N LEU A 152 7.06 0.17 14.05
CA LEU A 152 7.76 0.09 15.34
C LEU A 152 7.91 1.46 16.02
N GLY A 153 7.74 2.57 15.30
CA GLY A 153 7.85 3.92 15.84
C GLY A 153 9.15 4.13 16.62
N ASP A 154 9.04 4.63 17.84
CA ASP A 154 10.19 4.89 18.73
C ASP A 154 10.94 3.61 19.14
N SER A 155 10.29 2.45 19.11
CA SER A 155 10.94 1.16 19.40
C SER A 155 11.86 0.68 18.27
N PHE A 156 11.88 1.39 17.14
CA PHE A 156 12.77 1.08 16.02
C PHE A 156 14.23 1.49 16.26
N MET A 157 14.47 2.48 17.14
CA MET A 157 15.79 3.06 17.41
C MET A 157 16.44 2.56 18.71
N MET A 158 15.79 1.59 19.39
CA MET A 158 16.31 0.88 20.57
C MET A 158 16.86 -0.48 20.17
#